data_AF-A0A1M7QRY5-F1
#
_entry.id   AF-A0A1M7QRY5-F1
#
_cell.length_a   1.000
_cell.length_b   1.000
_cell.length_c   1.000
_cell.angle_alpha   90.00
_cell.angle_beta   90.00
_cell.angle_gamma   90.00
#
_symmetry.space_group_name_H-M   'P 1'
#
loop_
_entity.id
_entity.type
_entity.pdbx_description
1 polymer ?
#
loop_
_entity_poly.entity_id
_entity_poly.type
_entity_poly.pdbx_seq_one_letter_code
_entity_poly.pdbx_strand_id
1 'polypeptide(L)'
;MSIARVSPGSAYRYYVKSVAVGDGGRDRRTVPLPVGQEAAGVPAGEWTGRGAPLLGLSGVVTEAEMEALFGQGLHPHPELLDPGVPAGKVPAVRLGRAFIRPTYDDDQEPEAVVPDDDGKVRPGRRRGPVAVFDLVPRPPVSVSLLRALGDDATVAVIDASHDVAVADVLAWLEGEAVVVYSGPGGIRWERPVGGLVVARFRHHDSRHRMPLLHDHLVVSVKVLRADGKWGHLDSRRLYAHVVAAGALYNQRVLEEVCARLGLATEPRTPTQGLRPVMEIAGVPPELIDWTATRQRDTAVLLEQAEAEYTADHGYPPTARVRSRLMKRRRRRCR
;
A
#
# COMPACT_ATOMS: atom_id res chain seq x y z
N MET A 1 4.98 -3.01 7.85
CA MET A 1 4.58 -2.45 6.54
C MET A 1 4.46 -3.55 5.49
N SER A 2 3.46 -3.49 4.61
CA SER A 2 3.35 -4.35 3.41
C SER A 2 3.37 -3.53 2.13
N ILE A 3 3.69 -4.17 1.01
CA ILE A 3 3.69 -3.55 -0.33
C ILE A 3 2.87 -4.38 -1.31
N ALA A 4 1.99 -3.73 -2.07
CA ALA A 4 1.27 -4.33 -3.19
C ALA A 4 1.54 -3.55 -4.47
N ARG A 5 1.54 -4.25 -5.61
CA ARG A 5 1.58 -3.63 -6.93
C ARG A 5 0.15 -3.50 -7.45
N VAL A 6 -0.14 -2.41 -8.15
CA VAL A 6 -1.43 -2.22 -8.80
C VAL A 6 -1.20 -1.94 -10.27
N SER A 7 -1.88 -2.69 -11.12
CA SER A 7 -1.81 -2.55 -12.58
C SER A 7 -2.64 -1.35 -13.06
N PRO A 8 -2.25 -0.69 -14.16
CA PRO A 8 -3.10 0.31 -14.81
C PRO A 8 -4.40 -0.35 -15.31
N GLY A 9 -5.49 0.42 -15.39
CA GLY A 9 -6.78 -0.08 -15.91
C GLY A 9 -7.80 -0.44 -14.84
N SER A 10 -8.52 -1.55 -15.02
CA SER A 10 -9.63 -1.95 -14.13
C SER A 10 -9.12 -2.35 -12.75
N ALA A 11 -7.92 -2.93 -12.65
CA ALA A 11 -7.27 -3.21 -11.36
C ALA A 11 -7.10 -1.93 -10.53
N TYR A 12 -6.60 -0.85 -11.13
CA TYR A 12 -6.50 0.46 -10.49
C TYR A 12 -7.88 1.03 -10.11
N ARG A 13 -8.88 0.96 -11.01
CA ARG A 13 -10.23 1.46 -10.74
C ARG A 13 -10.93 0.71 -9.61
N TYR A 14 -10.76 -0.60 -9.55
CA TYR A 14 -11.26 -1.44 -8.45
C TYR A 14 -10.54 -1.11 -7.15
N TYR A 15 -9.22 -0.94 -7.23
CA TYR A 15 -8.39 -0.60 -6.09
C TYR A 15 -8.82 0.75 -5.50
N VAL A 16 -8.99 1.79 -6.31
CA VAL A 16 -9.53 3.09 -5.86
C VAL A 16 -10.98 2.98 -5.38
N LYS A 17 -11.82 2.15 -6.02
CA LYS A 17 -13.20 1.90 -5.57
C LYS A 17 -13.28 1.35 -4.15
N SER A 18 -12.30 0.54 -3.74
CA SER A 18 -12.29 -0.12 -2.43
C SER A 18 -11.46 0.68 -1.43
N VAL A 19 -10.20 0.94 -1.73
CA VAL A 19 -9.29 1.62 -0.82
C VAL A 19 -9.70 3.04 -0.50
N ALA A 20 -10.26 3.80 -1.46
CA ALA A 20 -10.63 5.18 -1.17
C ALA A 20 -11.85 5.30 -0.23
N VAL A 21 -12.60 4.21 0.04
CA VAL A 21 -13.81 4.20 0.89
C VAL A 21 -13.76 3.14 1.99
N GLY A 22 -12.59 2.57 2.28
CA GLY A 22 -12.48 1.47 3.24
C GLY A 22 -13.34 0.25 2.87
N ASP A 23 -13.81 -0.46 3.89
CA ASP A 23 -14.62 -1.67 3.72
C ASP A 23 -16.13 -1.37 3.49
N GLY A 24 -16.53 -0.09 3.45
CA GLY A 24 -17.94 0.30 3.24
C GLY A 24 -18.46 0.02 1.83
N GLY A 25 -17.55 0.00 0.83
CA GLY A 25 -17.91 -0.12 -0.58
C GLY A 25 -18.75 1.06 -1.08
N ARG A 26 -18.72 1.33 -2.39
CA ARG A 26 -19.67 2.27 -3.01
C ARG A 26 -19.93 1.93 -4.47
N ASP A 27 -21.08 2.30 -4.99
CA ASP A 27 -21.29 2.40 -6.43
C ASP A 27 -20.78 3.75 -6.93
N ARG A 28 -19.71 3.73 -7.73
CA ARG A 28 -19.06 4.94 -8.26
C ARG A 28 -19.95 5.75 -9.20
N ARG A 29 -20.99 5.13 -9.77
CA ARG A 29 -21.91 5.81 -10.69
C ARG A 29 -22.95 6.66 -9.98
N THR A 30 -23.27 6.31 -8.74
CA THR A 30 -24.41 6.87 -8.00
C THR A 30 -24.00 7.56 -6.71
N VAL A 31 -22.89 7.16 -6.09
CA VAL A 31 -22.42 7.70 -4.82
C VAL A 31 -21.08 8.43 -5.02
N PRO A 32 -21.02 9.76 -4.85
CA PRO A 32 -19.77 10.52 -4.88
C PRO A 32 -18.77 10.02 -3.84
N LEU A 33 -17.47 10.16 -4.13
CA LEU A 33 -16.41 9.65 -3.23
C LEU A 33 -16.49 10.20 -1.79
N PRO A 34 -16.67 11.52 -1.55
CA PRO A 34 -16.76 12.05 -0.19
C PRO A 34 -17.92 11.45 0.61
N VAL A 35 -19.07 11.25 -0.04
CA VAL A 35 -20.26 10.63 0.58
C VAL A 35 -19.98 9.18 0.95
N GLY A 36 -19.30 8.43 0.07
CA GLY A 36 -18.91 7.05 0.36
C GLY A 36 -17.88 6.93 1.49
N GLN A 37 -16.97 7.90 1.62
CA GLN A 37 -15.99 7.97 2.70
C GLN A 37 -16.64 8.24 4.05
N GLU A 38 -17.52 9.25 4.10
CA GLU A 38 -18.30 9.59 5.28
C GLU A 38 -19.17 8.40 5.73
N ALA A 39 -19.90 7.77 4.81
CA ALA A 39 -20.73 6.61 5.11
C ALA A 39 -19.92 5.41 5.63
N ALA A 40 -18.65 5.28 5.21
CA ALA A 40 -17.74 4.25 5.69
C ALA A 40 -17.01 4.62 6.99
N GLY A 41 -17.16 5.85 7.49
CA GLY A 41 -16.48 6.33 8.69
C GLY A 41 -14.96 6.49 8.50
N VAL A 42 -14.50 6.70 7.27
CA VAL A 42 -13.09 6.96 6.95
C VAL A 42 -12.88 8.41 6.53
N PRO A 43 -11.75 9.05 6.89
CA PRO A 43 -11.46 10.40 6.45
C PRO A 43 -11.26 10.46 4.92
N ALA A 44 -11.35 11.67 4.38
CA ALA A 44 -10.98 11.93 3.00
C ALA A 44 -9.50 11.56 2.77
N GLY A 45 -9.18 11.07 1.57
CA GLY A 45 -7.80 10.83 1.19
C GLY A 45 -7.05 12.14 0.95
N GLU A 46 -5.76 12.16 1.20
CA GLU A 46 -4.92 13.37 1.08
C GLU A 46 -3.69 13.14 0.20
N TRP A 47 -3.33 14.15 -0.60
CA TRP A 47 -2.09 14.18 -1.35
C TRP A 47 -0.92 14.48 -0.43
N THR A 48 0.14 13.68 -0.53
CA THR A 48 1.37 13.81 0.26
C THR A 48 2.59 13.37 -0.56
N GLY A 49 3.77 13.42 0.07
CA GLY A 49 5.06 13.27 -0.58
C GLY A 49 5.55 14.58 -1.19
N ARG A 50 6.87 14.76 -1.21
CA ARG A 50 7.50 16.02 -1.66
C ARG A 50 7.26 16.32 -3.15
N GLY A 51 6.85 15.31 -3.92
CA GLY A 51 6.66 15.41 -5.36
C GLY A 51 5.26 15.85 -5.75
N ALA A 52 4.28 15.73 -4.84
CA ALA A 52 2.89 16.09 -5.13
C ALA A 52 2.74 17.57 -5.56
N PRO A 53 3.39 18.56 -4.92
CA PRO A 53 3.32 19.96 -5.35
C PRO A 53 3.84 20.21 -6.77
N LEU A 54 4.75 19.37 -7.30
CA LEU A 54 5.24 19.51 -8.68
C LEU A 54 4.16 19.29 -9.74
N LEU A 55 3.06 18.62 -9.36
CA LEU A 55 1.90 18.38 -10.21
C LEU A 55 0.71 19.27 -9.84
N GLY A 56 0.90 20.24 -8.93
CA GLY A 56 -0.20 21.04 -8.35
C GLY A 56 -1.10 20.26 -7.39
N LEU A 57 -0.67 19.10 -6.92
CA LEU A 57 -1.46 18.25 -6.01
C LEU A 57 -1.22 18.65 -4.56
N SER A 58 -2.30 18.93 -3.84
CA SER A 58 -2.30 19.22 -2.41
C SER A 58 -3.69 18.97 -1.82
N GLY A 59 -3.78 18.75 -0.51
CA GLY A 59 -5.06 18.57 0.18
C GLY A 59 -5.80 17.31 -0.27
N VAL A 60 -7.13 17.38 -0.37
CA VAL A 60 -8.01 16.23 -0.62
C VAL A 60 -7.78 15.63 -2.01
N VAL A 61 -7.69 14.31 -2.06
CA VAL A 61 -7.54 13.53 -3.29
C VAL A 61 -8.86 13.46 -4.06
N THR A 62 -8.85 13.86 -5.32
CA THR A 62 -10.02 13.73 -6.20
C THR A 62 -9.95 12.50 -7.12
N GLU A 63 -11.10 11.98 -7.55
CA GLU A 63 -11.14 10.87 -8.53
C GLU A 63 -10.51 11.25 -9.88
N ALA A 64 -10.66 12.51 -10.30
CA ALA A 64 -10.11 12.99 -11.57
C ALA A 64 -8.58 12.99 -11.55
N GLU A 65 -7.97 13.52 -10.48
CA GLU A 65 -6.52 13.53 -10.33
C GLU A 65 -5.96 12.11 -10.26
N MET A 66 -6.61 11.23 -9.49
CA MET A 66 -6.17 9.84 -9.41
C MET A 66 -6.29 9.13 -10.78
N GLU A 67 -7.40 9.29 -11.50
CA GLU A 67 -7.58 8.62 -12.80
C GLU A 67 -6.56 9.15 -13.81
N ALA A 68 -6.28 10.46 -13.81
CA ALA A 68 -5.25 11.06 -14.65
C ALA A 68 -3.86 10.47 -14.31
N LEU A 69 -3.43 10.55 -13.05
CA LEU A 69 -2.08 10.17 -12.64
C LEU A 69 -1.86 8.65 -12.65
N PHE A 70 -2.72 7.92 -11.93
CA PHE A 70 -2.55 6.50 -11.67
C PHE A 70 -3.22 5.63 -12.74
N GLY A 71 -4.34 6.08 -13.32
CA GLY A 71 -5.04 5.34 -14.37
C GLY A 71 -4.43 5.53 -15.75
N GLN A 72 -4.09 6.77 -16.10
CA GLN A 72 -3.73 7.16 -17.47
C GLN A 72 -2.26 7.57 -17.62
N GLY A 73 -1.57 7.91 -16.53
CA GLY A 73 -0.18 8.37 -16.54
C GLY A 73 -0.05 9.76 -17.13
N LEU A 74 -1.06 10.61 -16.92
CA LEU A 74 -1.16 11.99 -17.39
C LEU A 74 -0.94 12.96 -16.23
N HIS A 75 -0.60 14.19 -16.57
CA HIS A 75 -0.54 15.31 -15.64
C HIS A 75 -1.98 15.58 -15.14
N PRO A 76 -2.23 15.62 -13.82
CA PRO A 76 -3.57 15.85 -13.27
C PRO A 76 -4.16 17.21 -13.62
N HIS A 77 -3.30 18.23 -13.63
CA HIS A 77 -3.65 19.64 -13.84
C HIS A 77 -2.87 20.22 -15.03
N PRO A 78 -3.11 19.76 -16.27
CA PRO A 78 -2.29 20.15 -17.43
C PRO A 78 -2.33 21.66 -17.70
N GLU A 79 -3.38 22.36 -17.28
CA GLU A 79 -3.52 23.82 -17.35
C GLU A 79 -2.45 24.60 -16.58
N LEU A 80 -1.81 23.98 -15.58
CA LEU A 80 -0.67 24.59 -14.90
C LEU A 80 0.57 24.71 -15.79
N LEU A 81 0.64 23.93 -16.87
CA LEU A 81 1.76 23.91 -17.80
C LEU A 81 1.63 24.95 -18.91
N ASP A 82 0.41 25.40 -19.20
CA ASP A 82 0.11 26.41 -20.21
C ASP A 82 -1.00 27.37 -19.70
N PRO A 83 -0.66 28.30 -18.78
CA PRO A 83 -1.65 29.16 -18.14
C PRO A 83 -2.31 30.16 -19.10
N GLY A 84 -1.79 30.31 -20.32
CA GLY A 84 -2.38 31.18 -21.36
C GLY A 84 -3.57 30.54 -22.08
N VAL A 85 -3.78 29.24 -21.92
CA VAL A 85 -4.87 28.50 -22.57
C VAL A 85 -5.99 28.23 -21.55
N PRO A 86 -7.27 28.50 -21.88
CA PRO A 86 -8.38 28.18 -21.00
C PRO A 86 -8.37 26.69 -20.62
N ALA A 87 -8.54 26.35 -19.34
CA ALA A 87 -8.34 24.99 -18.81
C ALA A 87 -9.02 23.88 -19.64
N GLY A 88 -10.26 24.09 -20.10
CA GLY A 88 -10.99 23.13 -20.93
C GLY A 88 -10.46 22.93 -22.37
N LYS A 89 -9.46 23.70 -22.78
CA LYS A 89 -8.79 23.61 -24.09
C LYS A 89 -7.33 23.16 -23.98
N VAL A 90 -6.81 22.98 -22.77
CA VAL A 90 -5.43 22.54 -22.57
C VAL A 90 -5.35 21.04 -22.91
N PRO A 91 -4.49 20.63 -23.85
CA PRO A 91 -4.36 19.23 -24.21
C PRO A 91 -3.81 18.43 -23.02
N ALA A 92 -4.28 17.20 -22.85
CA ALA A 92 -3.78 16.34 -21.79
C ALA A 92 -2.27 16.06 -21.97
N VAL A 93 -1.49 16.25 -20.91
CA VAL A 93 -0.03 16.11 -20.95
C VAL A 93 0.39 14.76 -20.37
N ARG A 94 1.22 14.01 -21.08
CA ARG A 94 1.68 12.69 -20.65
C ARG A 94 2.92 12.77 -19.76
N LEU A 95 2.90 12.07 -18.63
CA LEU A 95 4.07 11.92 -17.76
C LEU A 95 4.96 10.77 -18.27
N GLY A 96 5.82 11.04 -19.25
CA GLY A 96 6.76 10.07 -19.78
C GLY A 96 6.10 9.00 -20.65
N ARG A 97 6.56 7.73 -20.58
CA ARG A 97 5.99 6.64 -21.40
C ARG A 97 4.57 6.30 -20.95
N ALA A 98 3.69 5.99 -21.91
CA ALA A 98 2.35 5.51 -21.58
C ALA A 98 2.42 4.24 -20.73
N PHE A 99 1.46 4.06 -19.83
CA PHE A 99 1.28 2.75 -19.21
C PHE A 99 1.02 1.72 -20.30
N ILE A 100 1.78 0.62 -20.31
CA ILE A 100 1.39 -0.54 -21.10
C ILE A 100 0.06 -0.99 -20.51
N ARG A 101 -0.98 -1.16 -21.33
CA ARG A 101 -2.22 -1.80 -20.87
C ARG A 101 -2.07 -3.30 -21.06
N PRO A 102 -2.34 -4.13 -20.04
CA PRO A 102 -2.42 -5.57 -20.27
C PRO A 102 -3.48 -5.84 -21.36
N THR A 103 -3.20 -6.76 -22.28
CA THR A 103 -4.16 -7.23 -23.29
C THR A 103 -5.04 -8.38 -22.77
N TYR A 104 -5.01 -8.64 -21.46
CA TYR A 104 -5.75 -9.72 -20.80
C TYR A 104 -6.79 -9.13 -19.86
N ASP A 105 -7.85 -9.90 -19.61
CA ASP A 105 -8.93 -9.55 -18.69
C ASP A 105 -8.38 -9.39 -17.26
N ASP A 106 -8.64 -8.25 -16.62
CA ASP A 106 -7.99 -7.80 -15.37
C ASP A 106 -8.29 -8.71 -14.16
N ASP A 107 -9.31 -9.57 -14.26
CA ASP A 107 -9.68 -10.55 -13.23
C ASP A 107 -8.76 -11.78 -13.21
N GLN A 108 -7.88 -11.94 -14.21
CA GLN A 108 -6.87 -12.99 -14.22
C GLN A 108 -5.52 -12.43 -13.74
N GLU A 109 -5.25 -12.55 -12.43
CA GLU A 109 -3.87 -12.41 -11.96
C GLU A 109 -2.97 -13.39 -12.72
N PRO A 110 -1.77 -12.98 -13.18
CA PRO A 110 -0.88 -13.89 -13.86
C PRO A 110 -0.55 -15.04 -12.91
N GLU A 111 -0.90 -16.27 -13.31
CA GLU A 111 -0.37 -17.48 -12.69
C GLU A 111 1.13 -17.31 -12.47
N ALA A 112 1.58 -17.59 -11.24
CA ALA A 112 2.98 -17.50 -10.88
C ALA A 112 3.80 -18.31 -11.88
N VAL A 113 4.94 -17.78 -12.32
CA VAL A 113 5.88 -18.52 -13.17
C VAL A 113 6.32 -19.77 -12.39
N VAL A 114 5.83 -20.92 -12.83
CA VAL A 114 6.21 -22.23 -12.31
C VAL A 114 7.38 -22.70 -13.18
N PRO A 115 8.60 -22.88 -12.64
CA PRO A 115 9.60 -23.70 -13.30
C PRO A 115 8.98 -25.07 -13.52
N ASP A 116 9.18 -25.66 -14.71
CA ASP A 116 8.78 -27.06 -14.93
C ASP A 116 9.51 -28.01 -13.96
N ASP A 117 9.11 -29.28 -13.96
CA ASP A 117 9.66 -30.29 -13.06
C ASP A 117 11.19 -30.46 -13.20
N ASP A 118 11.77 -29.98 -14.31
CA ASP A 118 13.21 -29.93 -14.60
C ASP A 118 13.91 -28.65 -14.12
N GLY A 119 13.20 -27.76 -13.42
CA GLY A 119 13.72 -26.49 -12.92
C GLY A 119 13.95 -25.42 -13.99
N LYS A 120 13.48 -25.63 -15.23
CA LYS A 120 13.61 -24.66 -16.32
C LYS A 120 12.44 -23.67 -16.28
N VAL A 121 12.77 -22.38 -16.29
CA VAL A 121 11.79 -21.31 -16.48
C VAL A 121 11.60 -21.13 -17.97
N ARG A 122 10.42 -21.48 -18.49
CA ARG A 122 10.06 -21.15 -19.89
C ARG A 122 10.13 -19.64 -20.09
N PRO A 123 10.84 -19.14 -21.13
CA PRO A 123 10.87 -17.72 -21.41
C PRO A 123 9.50 -17.31 -21.97
N GLY A 124 8.75 -16.44 -21.27
CA GLY A 124 7.49 -15.96 -21.87
C GLY A 124 6.38 -15.37 -21.02
N ARG A 125 6.56 -14.98 -19.75
CA ARG A 125 5.56 -14.12 -19.08
C ARG A 125 6.19 -12.83 -18.57
N ARG A 126 6.07 -11.78 -19.38
CA ARG A 126 6.37 -10.41 -18.99
C ARG A 126 5.53 -10.08 -17.75
N ARG A 127 6.17 -9.63 -16.66
CA ARG A 127 5.43 -9.09 -15.51
C ARG A 127 4.53 -7.97 -16.03
N GLY A 128 3.25 -8.01 -15.62
CA GLY A 128 2.28 -7.00 -16.00
C GLY A 128 2.75 -5.58 -15.62
N PRO A 129 2.30 -4.57 -16.37
CA PRO A 129 2.63 -3.17 -16.10
C PRO A 129 2.18 -2.74 -14.71
N VAL A 130 2.94 -1.84 -14.09
CA VAL A 130 2.64 -1.29 -12.77
C VAL A 130 2.29 0.19 -12.92
N ALA A 131 1.19 0.60 -12.33
CA ALA A 131 0.74 1.98 -12.26
C ALA A 131 1.13 2.63 -10.93
N VAL A 132 0.92 1.92 -9.83
CA VAL A 132 1.21 2.39 -8.47
C VAL A 132 1.72 1.26 -7.58
N PHE A 133 2.41 1.64 -6.52
CA PHE A 133 2.68 0.77 -5.38
C PHE A 133 1.86 1.22 -4.19
N ASP A 134 1.21 0.29 -3.52
CA ASP A 134 0.50 0.54 -2.27
C ASP A 134 1.38 0.10 -1.10
N LEU A 135 1.86 1.06 -0.32
CA LEU A 135 2.57 0.80 0.93
C LEU A 135 1.59 0.95 2.09
N VAL A 136 1.49 -0.10 2.91
CA VAL A 136 0.56 -0.14 4.05
C VAL A 136 1.33 -0.17 5.37
N PRO A 137 1.68 1.00 5.95
CA PRO A 137 2.11 1.10 7.34
C PRO A 137 0.96 0.68 8.26
N ARG A 138 1.31 -0.11 9.28
CA ARG A 138 0.39 -0.63 10.29
C ARG A 138 1.13 -0.62 11.62
N PRO A 139 0.67 0.11 12.64
CA PRO A 139 1.36 0.17 13.91
C PRO A 139 1.24 -1.19 14.62
N PRO A 140 2.00 -1.41 15.68
CA PRO A 140 1.76 -2.53 16.58
C PRO A 140 0.30 -2.58 17.03
N VAL A 141 -0.20 -3.78 17.31
CA VAL A 141 -1.63 -4.01 17.54
C VAL A 141 -2.10 -3.25 18.78
N SER A 142 -1.25 -3.17 19.81
CA SER A 142 -1.52 -2.38 21.03
C SER A 142 -1.84 -0.92 20.74
N VAL A 143 -1.18 -0.28 19.78
CA VAL A 143 -1.48 1.09 19.35
C VAL A 143 -2.85 1.19 18.69
N SER A 144 -3.19 0.22 17.83
CA SER A 144 -4.52 0.17 17.18
C SER A 144 -5.64 -0.08 18.20
N LEU A 145 -5.40 -0.92 19.20
CA LEU A 145 -6.32 -1.18 20.30
C LEU A 145 -6.52 0.05 21.17
N LEU A 146 -5.43 0.70 21.59
CA LEU A 146 -5.49 1.91 22.41
C LEU A 146 -6.24 3.04 21.69
N ARG A 147 -6.05 3.17 20.38
CA ARG A 147 -6.84 4.09 19.57
C ARG A 147 -8.32 3.70 19.52
N ALA A 148 -8.65 2.43 19.35
CA ALA A 148 -10.04 2.01 19.22
C ALA A 148 -10.84 2.06 20.53
N LEU A 149 -10.16 1.95 21.68
CA LEU A 149 -10.78 1.86 23.01
C LEU A 149 -10.52 3.09 23.89
N GLY A 150 -9.59 3.97 23.49
CA GLY A 150 -9.24 5.18 24.23
C GLY A 150 -10.27 6.29 24.09
N ASP A 151 -10.11 7.33 24.92
CA ASP A 151 -10.90 8.56 24.83
C ASP A 151 -10.46 9.44 23.64
N ASP A 152 -11.23 10.49 23.35
CA ASP A 152 -10.98 11.38 22.22
C ASP A 152 -9.58 12.01 22.26
N ALA A 153 -9.07 12.30 23.46
CA ALA A 153 -7.72 12.83 23.64
C ALA A 153 -6.64 11.81 23.24
N THR A 154 -6.79 10.56 23.68
CA THR A 154 -5.91 9.45 23.32
C THR A 154 -5.95 9.18 21.82
N VAL A 155 -7.15 9.17 21.23
CA VAL A 155 -7.35 8.99 19.77
C VAL A 155 -6.62 10.08 19.00
N ALA A 156 -6.80 11.35 19.37
CA ALA A 156 -6.15 12.47 18.70
C ALA A 156 -4.62 12.39 18.77
N VAL A 157 -4.07 12.01 19.93
CA VAL A 157 -2.63 11.83 20.09
C VAL A 157 -2.10 10.69 19.21
N ILE A 158 -2.80 9.55 19.15
CA ILE A 158 -2.37 8.41 18.32
C ILE A 158 -2.47 8.76 16.83
N ASP A 159 -3.54 9.43 16.40
CA ASP A 159 -3.70 9.84 15.00
C ASP A 159 -2.59 10.78 14.55
N ALA A 160 -2.25 11.78 15.38
CA ALA A 160 -1.15 12.70 15.13
C ALA A 160 0.22 12.00 15.16
N SER A 161 0.42 11.03 16.06
CA SER A 161 1.66 10.24 16.14
C SER A 161 1.85 9.36 14.91
N HIS A 162 0.76 8.78 14.42
CA HIS A 162 0.74 8.02 13.16
C HIS A 162 1.02 8.92 11.96
N ASP A 163 0.48 10.14 11.93
CA ASP A 163 0.79 11.16 10.90
C ASP A 163 2.30 11.47 10.84
N VAL A 164 2.92 11.74 11.99
CA VAL A 164 4.36 12.00 12.09
C VAL A 164 5.17 10.80 11.59
N ALA A 165 4.83 9.59 12.06
CA ALA A 165 5.55 8.38 11.67
C ALA A 165 5.44 8.09 10.15
N VAL A 166 4.27 8.34 9.54
CA VAL A 166 4.09 8.21 8.09
C VAL A 166 4.93 9.24 7.34
N ALA A 167 4.93 10.50 7.79
CA ALA A 167 5.71 11.57 7.17
C ALA A 167 7.22 11.27 7.22
N ASP A 168 7.74 10.83 8.36
CA ASP A 168 9.15 10.45 8.55
C ASP A 168 9.56 9.30 7.62
N VAL A 169 8.70 8.29 7.47
CA VAL A 169 8.97 7.14 6.61
C VAL A 169 8.94 7.53 5.14
N LEU A 170 8.01 8.37 4.72
CA LEU A 170 7.99 8.91 3.36
C LEU A 170 9.24 9.74 3.08
N ALA A 171 9.64 10.62 3.99
CA ALA A 171 10.85 11.43 3.85
C ALA A 171 12.11 10.57 3.75
N TRP A 172 12.20 9.50 4.55
CA TRP A 172 13.29 8.53 4.50
C TRP A 172 13.29 7.73 3.20
N LEU A 173 12.13 7.24 2.74
CA LEU A 173 12.03 6.52 1.45
C LEU A 173 12.48 7.40 0.29
N GLU A 174 12.04 8.66 0.25
CA GLU A 174 12.45 9.63 -0.76
C GLU A 174 13.95 9.97 -0.70
N GLY A 175 14.58 9.84 0.46
CA GLY A 175 16.02 9.96 0.62
C GLY A 175 16.80 8.72 0.19
N GLU A 176 16.35 7.53 0.57
CA GLU A 176 17.21 6.33 0.51
C GLU A 176 16.79 5.30 -0.56
N ALA A 177 15.48 5.11 -0.71
CA ALA A 177 14.91 3.99 -1.44
C ALA A 177 14.50 4.35 -2.87
N VAL A 178 14.13 5.61 -3.11
CA VAL A 178 13.53 6.02 -4.39
C VAL A 178 14.60 6.46 -5.37
N VAL A 179 14.66 5.75 -6.49
CA VAL A 179 15.60 6.03 -7.57
C VAL A 179 14.90 5.92 -8.92
N VAL A 180 15.33 6.74 -9.86
CA VAL A 180 14.92 6.71 -11.25
C VAL A 180 16.15 6.48 -12.13
N TYR A 181 15.95 5.76 -13.25
CA TYR A 181 17.01 5.57 -14.23
C TYR A 181 16.96 6.61 -15.34
N SER A 182 18.14 7.06 -15.71
CA SER A 182 18.39 7.97 -16.81
C SER A 182 19.48 7.45 -17.76
N GLY A 183 19.58 8.10 -18.93
CA GLY A 183 20.57 7.80 -19.96
C GLY A 183 20.27 6.57 -20.85
N PRO A 184 21.06 6.37 -21.93
CA PRO A 184 20.99 5.19 -22.78
C PRO A 184 21.18 3.90 -21.96
N GLY A 185 20.29 2.93 -22.13
CA GLY A 185 20.34 1.67 -21.37
C GLY A 185 19.93 1.75 -19.89
N GLY A 186 19.60 2.94 -19.36
CA GLY A 186 19.18 3.10 -17.96
C GLY A 186 20.29 2.81 -16.96
N ILE A 187 21.54 3.17 -17.28
CA ILE A 187 22.71 2.88 -16.45
C ILE A 187 22.96 3.93 -15.36
N ARG A 188 22.37 5.13 -15.49
CA ARG A 188 22.54 6.21 -14.51
C ARG A 188 21.39 6.17 -13.51
N TRP A 189 21.75 6.21 -12.23
CA TRP A 189 20.83 6.14 -11.11
C TRP A 189 20.79 7.50 -10.43
N GLU A 190 19.60 8.07 -10.31
CA GLU A 190 19.41 9.40 -9.73
C GLU A 190 18.23 9.37 -8.76
N ARG A 191 18.26 10.23 -7.73
CA ARG A 191 17.05 10.51 -6.95
C ARG A 191 16.10 11.35 -7.81
N PRO A 192 14.79 11.08 -7.78
CA PRO A 192 13.85 11.92 -8.49
C PRO A 192 13.81 13.33 -7.91
N VAL A 193 13.65 14.31 -8.78
CA VAL A 193 13.44 15.70 -8.39
C VAL A 193 12.10 15.79 -7.65
N GLY A 194 12.13 16.38 -6.45
CA GLY A 194 10.98 16.51 -5.60
C GLY A 194 10.50 15.22 -4.92
N GLY A 195 11.07 14.03 -5.15
CA GLY A 195 10.66 12.83 -4.39
C GLY A 195 9.42 12.13 -4.94
N LEU A 196 8.52 11.68 -4.05
CA LEU A 196 7.36 10.84 -4.37
C LEU A 196 6.08 11.66 -4.49
N VAL A 197 5.16 11.19 -5.33
CA VAL A 197 3.76 11.63 -5.37
C VAL A 197 2.92 10.50 -4.76
N VAL A 198 2.21 10.78 -3.66
CA VAL A 198 1.50 9.76 -2.88
C VAL A 198 0.09 10.23 -2.58
N ALA A 199 -0.91 9.39 -2.86
CA ALA A 199 -2.25 9.55 -2.30
C ALA A 199 -2.37 8.68 -1.04
N ARG A 200 -2.77 9.27 0.08
CA ARG A 200 -2.88 8.63 1.38
C ARG A 200 -4.34 8.43 1.76
N PHE A 201 -4.71 7.21 2.14
CA PHE A 201 -6.05 6.89 2.64
C PHE A 201 -5.95 6.18 3.98
N ARG A 202 -6.51 6.78 5.03
CA ARG A 202 -6.49 6.22 6.40
C ARG A 202 -7.73 5.37 6.66
N HIS A 203 -7.51 4.18 7.21
CA HIS A 203 -8.52 3.20 7.61
C HIS A 203 -8.32 2.82 9.08
N HIS A 204 -9.40 2.46 9.78
CA HIS A 204 -9.39 2.21 11.24
C HIS A 204 -9.75 0.79 11.62
N ASP A 205 -10.27 0.00 10.69
CA ASP A 205 -10.68 -1.38 10.91
C ASP A 205 -10.12 -2.30 9.82
N SER A 206 -10.11 -3.58 10.14
CA SER A 206 -9.85 -4.62 9.15
C SER A 206 -11.16 -5.06 8.49
N ARG A 207 -11.04 -5.87 7.43
CA ARG A 207 -12.18 -6.54 6.78
C ARG A 207 -13.11 -7.32 7.69
N HIS A 208 -12.61 -7.76 8.84
CA HIS A 208 -13.39 -8.48 9.86
C HIS A 208 -13.88 -7.54 10.97
N ARG A 209 -13.89 -6.22 10.71
CA ARG A 209 -14.26 -5.15 11.66
C ARG A 209 -13.47 -5.15 12.97
N MET A 210 -12.26 -5.73 12.96
CA MET A 210 -11.34 -5.65 14.10
C MET A 210 -10.52 -4.35 14.05
N PRO A 211 -10.20 -3.73 15.20
CA PRO A 211 -9.36 -2.54 15.28
C PRO A 211 -8.06 -2.69 14.49
N LEU A 212 -7.84 -1.79 13.53
CA LEU A 212 -6.65 -1.76 12.70
C LEU A 212 -6.44 -0.36 12.10
N LEU A 213 -5.72 0.50 12.83
CA LEU A 213 -5.24 1.75 12.25
C LEU A 213 -4.24 1.43 11.14
N HIS A 214 -4.49 1.91 9.93
CA HIS A 214 -3.53 1.77 8.85
C HIS A 214 -3.79 2.78 7.75
N ASP A 215 -2.75 3.06 6.97
CA ASP A 215 -2.92 3.85 5.76
C ASP A 215 -2.58 3.04 4.53
N HIS A 216 -3.29 3.33 3.45
CA HIS A 216 -2.85 2.99 2.11
C HIS A 216 -2.11 4.20 1.53
N LEU A 217 -0.79 4.07 1.39
CA LEU A 217 0.07 5.04 0.71
C LEU A 217 0.22 4.62 -0.75
N VAL A 218 -0.61 5.17 -1.61
CA VAL A 218 -0.65 4.88 -3.04
C VAL A 218 0.39 5.73 -3.77
N VAL A 219 1.56 5.14 -3.96
CA VAL A 219 2.75 5.75 -4.54
C VAL A 219 2.71 5.68 -6.07
N SER A 220 2.75 6.84 -6.73
CA SER A 220 2.92 6.92 -8.18
C SER A 220 4.23 6.29 -8.62
N VAL A 221 4.21 5.47 -9.68
CA VAL A 221 5.48 5.10 -10.34
C VAL A 221 6.07 6.25 -11.15
N LYS A 222 5.28 7.28 -11.47
CA LYS A 222 5.71 8.46 -12.24
C LYS A 222 6.50 9.39 -11.33
N VAL A 223 7.75 9.63 -11.69
CA VAL A 223 8.65 10.53 -10.95
C VAL A 223 9.41 11.46 -11.91
N LEU A 224 9.69 12.68 -11.46
CA LEU A 224 10.44 13.66 -12.25
C LEU A 224 11.95 13.37 -12.16
N ARG A 225 12.63 13.32 -13.30
CA ARG A 225 14.09 13.12 -13.39
C ARG A 225 14.82 14.46 -13.37
N ALA A 226 16.12 14.43 -13.11
CA ALA A 226 16.96 15.64 -13.13
C ALA A 226 17.04 16.31 -14.50
N ASP A 227 16.78 15.58 -15.60
CA ASP A 227 16.70 16.13 -16.97
C ASP A 227 15.34 16.77 -17.29
N GLY A 228 14.48 16.99 -16.29
CA GLY A 228 13.15 17.60 -16.45
C GLY A 228 12.12 16.67 -17.09
N LYS A 229 12.47 15.42 -17.40
CA LYS A 229 11.56 14.45 -18.00
C LYS A 229 10.94 13.53 -16.95
N TRP A 230 9.73 13.08 -17.20
CA TRP A 230 9.07 12.10 -16.35
C TRP A 230 9.53 10.67 -16.67
N GLY A 231 9.86 9.91 -15.63
CA GLY A 231 10.31 8.52 -15.68
C GLY A 231 9.47 7.60 -14.81
N HIS A 232 9.94 6.35 -14.69
CA HIS A 232 9.40 5.37 -13.75
C HIS A 232 10.40 5.11 -12.63
N LEU A 233 9.94 5.08 -11.38
CA LEU A 233 10.79 4.71 -10.25
C LEU A 233 11.23 3.24 -10.35
N ASP A 234 12.43 2.94 -9.83
CA ASP A 234 12.92 1.56 -9.73
C ASP A 234 12.18 0.82 -8.61
N SER A 235 11.36 -0.13 -9.01
CA SER A 235 10.61 -0.95 -8.07
C SER A 235 11.48 -1.87 -7.22
N ARG A 236 12.63 -2.35 -7.74
CA ARG A 236 13.47 -3.35 -7.06
C ARG A 236 14.06 -2.74 -5.79
N ARG A 237 14.50 -1.48 -5.87
CA ARG A 237 15.04 -0.73 -4.75
C ARG A 237 13.94 -0.40 -3.74
N LEU A 238 12.75 -0.01 -4.19
CA LEU A 238 11.61 0.15 -3.29
C LEU A 238 11.29 -1.15 -2.52
N TYR A 239 11.24 -2.30 -3.21
CA TYR A 239 11.04 -3.60 -2.57
C TYR A 239 12.18 -3.95 -1.60
N ALA A 240 13.43 -3.64 -1.93
CA ALA A 240 14.57 -3.91 -1.05
C ALA A 240 14.51 -3.13 0.28
N HIS A 241 13.83 -1.98 0.32
CA HIS A 241 13.75 -1.11 1.49
C HIS A 241 12.45 -1.25 2.29
N VAL A 242 11.45 -2.03 1.83
CA VAL A 242 10.13 -2.09 2.50
C VAL A 242 10.20 -2.61 3.94
N VAL A 243 11.11 -3.53 4.24
CA VAL A 243 11.31 -4.05 5.60
C VAL A 243 11.91 -2.97 6.50
N ALA A 244 12.91 -2.24 6.02
CA ALA A 244 13.52 -1.13 6.75
C ALA A 244 12.53 0.03 6.97
N ALA A 245 11.74 0.39 5.95
CA ALA A 245 10.67 1.37 6.08
C ALA A 245 9.63 0.95 7.13
N GLY A 246 9.27 -0.33 7.17
CA GLY A 246 8.36 -0.87 8.18
C GLY A 246 8.95 -0.87 9.59
N ALA A 247 10.24 -1.14 9.73
CA ALA A 247 10.92 -1.07 11.02
C ALA A 247 11.00 0.38 11.53
N LEU A 248 11.37 1.32 10.66
CA LEU A 248 11.38 2.76 10.96
C LEU A 248 9.99 3.23 11.38
N TYR A 249 8.95 2.90 10.61
CA TYR A 249 7.57 3.26 10.93
C TYR A 249 7.16 2.75 12.33
N ASN A 250 7.39 1.47 12.62
CA ASN A 250 7.03 0.87 13.91
C ASN A 250 7.77 1.54 15.07
N GLN A 251 9.05 1.87 14.88
CA GLN A 251 9.84 2.56 15.88
C GLN A 251 9.28 3.97 16.13
N ARG A 252 9.10 4.77 15.06
CA ARG A 252 8.66 6.17 15.15
C ARG A 252 7.27 6.30 15.75
N VAL A 253 6.31 5.46 15.36
CA VAL A 253 4.95 5.54 15.92
C VAL A 253 4.93 5.20 17.42
N LEU A 254 5.72 4.21 17.86
CA LEU A 254 5.83 3.87 19.28
C LEU A 254 6.51 4.98 20.07
N GLU A 255 7.61 5.55 19.55
CA GLU A 255 8.31 6.68 20.18
C GLU A 255 7.37 7.88 20.37
N GLU A 256 6.65 8.29 19.32
CA GLU A 256 5.71 9.42 19.39
C GLU A 256 4.57 9.16 20.37
N VAL A 257 3.92 7.99 20.30
CA VAL A 257 2.80 7.64 21.19
C VAL A 257 3.27 7.58 22.64
N CYS A 258 4.39 6.90 22.90
CA CYS A 258 4.90 6.75 24.27
C CYS A 258 5.33 8.09 24.87
N ALA A 259 6.02 8.93 24.09
CA ALA A 259 6.45 10.24 24.55
C ALA A 259 5.27 11.17 24.89
N ARG A 260 4.19 11.12 24.10
CA ARG A 260 3.03 12.01 24.28
C ARG A 260 2.05 11.53 25.34
N LEU A 261 1.91 10.22 25.52
CA LEU A 261 0.98 9.62 26.49
C LEU A 261 1.66 9.16 27.79
N GLY A 262 2.98 9.27 27.91
CA GLY A 262 3.72 8.80 29.08
C GLY A 262 3.70 7.27 29.23
N LEU A 263 3.67 6.55 28.11
CA LEU A 263 3.60 5.08 28.08
C LEU A 263 4.98 4.46 27.92
N ALA A 264 5.07 3.16 28.18
CA ALA A 264 6.25 2.35 27.92
C ALA A 264 5.94 1.22 26.93
N THR A 265 6.97 0.61 26.36
CA THR A 265 6.84 -0.56 25.49
C THR A 265 7.50 -1.79 26.08
N GLU A 266 6.96 -2.97 25.80
CA GLU A 266 7.55 -4.26 26.13
C GLU A 266 7.68 -5.15 24.90
N PRO A 267 8.69 -6.04 24.84
CA PRO A 267 8.84 -6.98 23.73
C PRO A 267 7.84 -8.12 23.85
N ARG A 268 7.12 -8.37 22.75
CA ARG A 268 6.25 -9.54 22.58
C ARG A 268 6.79 -10.44 21.48
N THR A 269 6.82 -11.75 21.73
CA THR A 269 7.28 -12.74 20.74
C THR A 269 6.07 -13.57 20.27
N PRO A 270 5.28 -13.07 19.30
CA PRO A 270 4.08 -13.77 18.83
C PRO A 270 4.40 -15.06 18.06
N THR A 271 5.64 -15.21 17.58
CA THR A 271 6.09 -16.42 16.90
C THR A 271 7.47 -16.79 17.41
N GLN A 272 7.58 -17.98 18.01
CA GLN A 272 8.83 -18.48 18.57
C GLN A 272 9.93 -18.53 17.50
N GLY A 273 11.13 -18.07 17.85
CA GLY A 273 12.27 -18.02 16.94
C GLY A 273 12.31 -16.83 15.98
N LEU A 274 11.27 -15.98 15.96
CA LEU A 274 11.30 -14.70 15.25
C LEU A 274 11.69 -13.55 16.19
N ARG A 275 12.14 -12.43 15.61
CA ARG A 275 12.47 -11.21 16.37
C ARG A 275 11.22 -10.73 17.12
N PRO A 276 11.33 -10.34 18.40
CA PRO A 276 10.23 -9.72 19.13
C PRO A 276 9.72 -8.46 18.44
N VAL A 277 8.42 -8.22 18.58
CA VAL A 277 7.74 -6.98 18.20
C VAL A 277 7.49 -6.19 19.48
N MET A 278 7.75 -4.89 19.46
CA MET A 278 7.45 -4.02 20.60
C MET A 278 5.96 -3.69 20.62
N GLU A 279 5.31 -3.81 21.77
CA GLU A 279 3.93 -3.44 22.02
C GLU A 279 3.88 -2.48 23.23
N ILE A 280 2.82 -1.69 23.39
CA ILE A 280 2.60 -0.85 24.58
C ILE A 280 2.47 -1.77 25.82
N ALA A 281 3.25 -1.49 26.85
CA ALA A 281 3.23 -2.24 28.10
C ALA A 281 1.87 -2.11 28.81
N GLY A 282 1.40 -3.21 29.39
CA GLY A 282 0.11 -3.25 30.11
C GLY A 282 -1.10 -3.51 29.22
N VAL A 283 -0.96 -3.62 27.90
CA VAL A 283 -2.04 -4.12 27.03
C VAL A 283 -2.11 -5.65 27.15
N PRO A 284 -3.24 -6.23 27.61
CA PRO A 284 -3.35 -7.67 27.81
C PRO A 284 -3.09 -8.46 26.51
N PRO A 285 -2.24 -9.50 26.53
CA PRO A 285 -1.95 -10.31 25.34
C PRO A 285 -3.18 -10.90 24.68
N GLU A 286 -4.21 -11.25 25.45
CA GLU A 286 -5.49 -11.77 24.98
C GLU A 286 -6.25 -10.78 24.09
N LEU A 287 -6.15 -9.46 24.34
CA LEU A 287 -6.76 -8.44 23.49
C LEU A 287 -5.99 -8.31 22.17
N ILE A 288 -4.66 -8.38 22.25
CA ILE A 288 -3.81 -8.38 21.05
C ILE A 288 -4.14 -9.59 20.18
N ASP A 289 -4.22 -10.78 20.79
CA ASP A 289 -4.58 -12.01 20.09
C ASP A 289 -6.01 -11.97 19.58
N TRP A 290 -6.97 -11.38 20.31
CA TRP A 290 -8.35 -11.24 19.86
C TRP A 290 -8.44 -10.57 18.47
N THR A 291 -7.68 -9.50 18.23
CA THR A 291 -7.65 -8.82 16.90
C THR A 291 -7.08 -9.69 15.76
N ALA A 292 -6.37 -10.78 16.08
CA ALA A 292 -5.75 -11.67 15.13
C ALA A 292 -6.72 -12.68 14.47
N THR A 293 -8.03 -12.41 14.45
CA THR A 293 -9.06 -13.28 13.81
C THR A 293 -8.68 -13.68 12.38
N ARG A 294 -8.07 -12.78 11.60
CA ARG A 294 -7.53 -13.10 10.26
C ARG A 294 -6.43 -14.18 10.29
N GLN A 295 -5.57 -14.18 11.29
CA GLN A 295 -4.54 -15.23 11.45
C GLN A 295 -5.19 -16.55 11.85
N ARG A 296 -6.20 -16.54 12.74
CA ARG A 296 -6.95 -17.75 13.10
C ARG A 296 -7.69 -18.33 11.90
N ASP A 297 -8.47 -17.53 11.18
CA ASP A 297 -9.20 -17.98 9.99
C ASP A 297 -8.25 -18.43 8.88
N THR A 298 -7.14 -17.71 8.67
CA THR A 298 -6.15 -18.14 7.67
C THR A 298 -5.41 -19.40 8.11
N ALA A 299 -5.11 -19.56 9.40
CA ALA A 299 -4.45 -20.75 9.92
C ALA A 299 -5.36 -21.98 9.82
N VAL A 300 -6.63 -21.84 10.19
CA VAL A 300 -7.65 -22.89 10.03
C VAL A 300 -7.84 -23.24 8.55
N LEU A 301 -8.01 -22.23 7.68
CA LEU A 301 -8.11 -22.46 6.23
C LEU A 301 -6.85 -23.08 5.63
N LEU A 302 -5.68 -22.76 6.18
CA LEU A 302 -4.41 -23.33 5.74
C LEU A 302 -4.28 -24.78 6.22
N GLU A 303 -4.56 -25.06 7.48
CA GLU A 303 -4.55 -26.39 8.08
C GLU A 303 -5.52 -27.34 7.34
N GLN A 304 -6.75 -26.88 7.06
CA GLN A 304 -7.71 -27.62 6.25
C GLN A 304 -7.16 -27.90 4.85
N ALA A 305 -6.52 -26.91 4.21
CA ALA A 305 -5.94 -27.08 2.89
C ALA A 305 -4.70 -27.99 2.89
N GLU A 306 -3.92 -28.00 3.97
CA GLU A 306 -2.79 -28.90 4.16
C GLU A 306 -3.27 -30.34 4.38
N ALA A 307 -4.32 -30.53 5.19
CA ALA A 307 -4.95 -31.83 5.42
C ALA A 307 -5.55 -32.42 4.15
N GLU A 308 -6.30 -31.63 3.37
CA GLU A 308 -6.81 -32.04 2.05
C GLU A 308 -5.66 -32.40 1.09
N TYR A 309 -4.60 -31.59 1.04
CA TYR A 309 -3.44 -31.88 0.19
C TYR A 309 -2.77 -33.21 0.57
N THR A 310 -2.58 -33.47 1.87
CA THR A 310 -1.99 -34.71 2.36
C THR A 310 -2.87 -35.92 2.12
N ALA A 311 -4.19 -35.79 2.25
CA ALA A 311 -5.13 -36.86 1.90
C ALA A 311 -5.07 -37.19 0.40
N ASP A 312 -4.98 -36.18 -0.47
CA ASP A 312 -4.97 -36.37 -1.92
C ASP A 312 -3.62 -36.89 -2.46
N HIS A 313 -2.50 -36.55 -1.82
CA HIS A 313 -1.15 -36.81 -2.34
C HIS A 313 -0.32 -37.80 -1.51
N GLY A 314 -0.76 -38.17 -0.30
CA GLY A 314 -0.10 -39.12 0.59
C GLY A 314 1.13 -38.59 1.34
N TYR A 315 1.42 -37.28 1.29
CA TYR A 315 2.54 -36.65 2.01
C TYR A 315 2.24 -35.17 2.36
N PRO A 316 2.92 -34.60 3.38
CA PRO A 316 2.70 -33.21 3.79
C PRO A 316 3.16 -32.18 2.75
N PRO A 317 2.47 -31.04 2.62
CA PRO A 317 2.84 -30.01 1.66
C PRO A 317 4.16 -29.33 2.04
N THR A 318 5.06 -29.16 1.07
CA THR A 318 6.28 -28.35 1.26
C THR A 318 5.94 -26.88 1.52
N ALA A 319 6.87 -26.10 2.10
CA ALA A 319 6.67 -24.66 2.38
C ALA A 319 6.17 -23.86 1.15
N ARG A 320 6.58 -24.27 -0.05
CA ARG A 320 6.16 -23.68 -1.33
C ARG A 320 4.72 -24.04 -1.71
N VAL A 321 4.27 -25.26 -1.44
CA VAL A 321 2.89 -25.71 -1.64
C VAL A 321 1.97 -25.04 -0.63
N ARG A 322 2.42 -24.96 0.62
CA ARG A 322 1.78 -24.22 1.71
C ARG A 322 1.42 -22.78 1.33
N SER A 323 2.40 -22.04 0.79
CA SER A 323 2.20 -20.66 0.31
C SER A 323 1.15 -20.57 -0.82
N ARG A 324 1.03 -21.60 -1.66
CA ARG A 324 0.03 -21.68 -2.74
C ARG A 324 -1.36 -22.02 -2.22
N LEU A 325 -1.48 -23.00 -1.31
CA LEU A 325 -2.74 -23.38 -0.67
C LEU A 325 -3.35 -22.17 0.07
N MET A 326 -2.52 -21.47 0.85
CA MET A 326 -2.92 -20.23 1.54
C MET A 326 -3.46 -19.17 0.57
N LYS A 327 -2.82 -18.98 -0.58
CA LYS A 327 -3.28 -18.03 -1.61
C LYS A 327 -4.58 -18.47 -2.28
N ARG A 328 -4.77 -19.76 -2.56
CA ARG A 328 -5.99 -20.30 -3.17
C ARG A 328 -7.20 -20.17 -2.23
N ARG A 329 -7.06 -20.51 -0.95
CA ARG A 329 -8.15 -20.40 0.04
C ARG A 329 -8.61 -18.96 0.24
N ARG A 330 -7.66 -18.02 0.33
CA ARG A 330 -7.96 -16.57 0.39
C ARG A 330 -8.76 -16.02 -0.78
N ARG A 331 -8.81 -16.73 -1.92
CA ARG A 331 -9.62 -16.34 -3.09
C ARG A 331 -11.03 -16.96 -3.08
N ARG A 332 -11.21 -18.13 -2.48
CA ARG A 332 -12.51 -18.84 -2.40
C ARG A 332 -13.43 -18.32 -1.30
N CYS A 333 -12.91 -17.59 -0.33
CA CYS A 333 -13.71 -16.93 0.72
C CYS A 333 -14.16 -15.50 0.34
N ARG A 334 -14.04 -15.12 -0.95
CA ARG A 334 -14.63 -13.90 -1.52
C ARG A 334 -15.97 -14.24 -2.15
#